data_AF-A0A2J8HSA8-F1
#
_entry.id   AF-A0A2J8HSA8-F1
#
_cell.length_a   1.000
_cell.length_b   1.000
_cell.length_c   1.000
_cell.angle_alpha   90.00
_cell.angle_beta   90.00
_cell.angle_gamma   90.00
#
_symmetry.space_group_name_H-M   'P 1'
#
loop_
_entity.id
_entity.type
_entity.pdbx_description
1 polymer ?
#
loop_
_entity_poly.entity_id
_entity_poly.type
_entity_poly.pdbx_seq_one_letter_code
_entity_poly.pdbx_strand_id
1 'polypeptide(L)' 'MAVKKTATKAETASTNAPQEYEVLKKFRFLGKFHQIGAVLTLKPSQAQLFVYQKKLKLKGAN' A
#
# COMPACT_ATOMS: atom_id res chain seq x y z
N MET A 1 27.94 -25.95 -14.54
CA MET A 1 26.60 -25.32 -14.42
C MET A 1 26.20 -25.33 -12.96
N ALA A 2 26.30 -24.21 -12.26
CA ALA A 2 25.98 -24.14 -10.83
C ALA A 2 24.60 -23.49 -10.66
N VAL A 3 23.59 -24.32 -10.39
CA VAL A 3 22.24 -23.89 -10.03
C VAL A 3 22.30 -23.30 -8.62
N LYS A 4 22.44 -21.98 -8.53
CA LYS A 4 22.24 -21.25 -7.27
C LYS A 4 20.74 -21.28 -6.98
N LYS A 5 20.34 -22.22 -6.12
CA LYS A 5 19.05 -22.21 -5.43
C LYS A 5 18.94 -20.89 -4.66
N THR A 6 18.26 -19.92 -5.24
CA THR A 6 17.75 -18.76 -4.50
C THR A 6 16.76 -19.30 -3.49
N ALA A 7 17.20 -19.41 -2.24
CA ALA A 7 16.32 -19.57 -1.11
C ALA A 7 15.40 -18.35 -1.09
N THR A 8 14.18 -18.52 -1.61
CA THR A 8 13.09 -17.58 -1.44
C THR A 8 12.80 -17.56 0.05
N LYS A 9 13.45 -16.62 0.73
CA LYS A 9 13.19 -16.29 2.11
C LYS A 9 11.70 -15.96 2.17
N ALA A 10 10.92 -16.84 2.78
CA ALA A 10 9.58 -16.50 3.23
C ALA A 10 9.77 -15.42 4.31
N GLU A 11 9.98 -14.19 3.86
CA GLU A 11 9.95 -13.01 4.71
C GLU A 11 8.54 -12.93 5.26
N THR A 12 8.43 -13.16 6.56
CA THR A 12 7.31 -12.76 7.39
C THR A 12 6.86 -11.39 6.89
N ALA A 13 5.71 -11.33 6.21
CA ALA A 13 5.23 -10.14 5.52
C ALA A 13 5.32 -8.98 6.50
N SER A 14 6.31 -8.11 6.28
CA SER A 14 6.61 -7.05 7.22
C SER A 14 5.35 -6.22 7.36
N THR A 15 4.77 -6.15 8.55
CA THR A 15 3.49 -5.45 8.82
C THR A 15 3.54 -3.95 8.47
N ASN A 16 4.72 -3.46 8.06
CA ASN A 16 4.99 -2.10 7.59
C ASN A 16 5.43 -2.00 6.12
N ALA A 17 5.34 -3.08 5.34
CA ALA A 17 5.64 -3.04 3.91
C ALA A 17 4.67 -2.06 3.20
N PRO A 18 5.16 -1.24 2.25
CA PRO A 18 4.29 -0.39 1.46
C PRO A 18 3.25 -1.23 0.72
N GLN A 19 1.98 -0.84 0.83
CA GLN A 19 0.85 -1.49 0.18
C GLN A 19 0.18 -0.51 -0.78
N GLU A 20 -0.47 -1.06 -1.80
CA GLU A 20 -1.25 -0.26 -2.74
C GLU A 20 -2.63 0.05 -2.15
N TYR A 21 -3.01 1.33 -2.18
CA TYR A 21 -4.30 1.81 -1.74
C TYR A 21 -4.97 2.59 -2.88
N GLU A 22 -6.23 2.28 -3.14
CA GLU A 22 -7.07 3.04 -4.05
C GLU A 22 -7.75 4.20 -3.32
N VAL A 23 -7.74 5.37 -3.96
CA VAL A 23 -8.39 6.57 -3.45
C VAL A 23 -9.88 6.52 -3.73
N LEU A 24 -10.69 6.46 -2.68
CA LEU A 24 -12.15 6.51 -2.77
C LEU A 24 -12.70 7.94 -2.71
N LYS A 25 -11.98 8.85 -2.06
CA LYS A 25 -12.38 10.26 -1.92
C LYS A 25 -11.17 11.17 -2.09
N LYS A 26 -11.35 12.30 -2.79
CA LYS A 26 -10.30 13.30 -2.96
C LYS A 26 -9.75 13.76 -1.60
N PHE A 27 -8.43 13.79 -1.46
CA PHE A 27 -7.77 14.27 -0.25
C PHE A 27 -6.38 14.80 -0.55
N ARG A 28 -5.83 15.56 0.40
CA ARG A 28 -4.46 16.06 0.33
C ARG A 28 -3.57 15.23 1.24
N PHE A 29 -2.44 14.76 0.73
CA PHE A 29 -1.45 13.98 1.47
C PHE A 29 -0.05 14.36 1.01
N LEU A 30 0.88 14.57 1.96
CA LEU A 30 2.24 15.06 1.69
C LEU A 30 2.28 16.30 0.77
N GLY A 31 1.31 17.21 0.96
CA GLY A 31 1.19 18.42 0.15
C GLY A 31 0.58 18.24 -1.24
N LYS A 32 0.38 17.00 -1.72
CA LYS A 32 -0.21 16.69 -3.04
C LYS A 32 -1.70 16.38 -2.93
N PHE A 33 -2.46 16.77 -3.96
CA PHE A 33 -3.86 16.36 -4.10
C PHE A 33 -3.94 15.02 -4.80
N HIS A 34 -4.72 14.10 -4.23
CA HIS A 34 -5.00 12.80 -4.83
C HIS A 34 -6.45 12.73 -5.26
N GLN A 35 -6.67 12.32 -6.51
CA GLN A 35 -7.99 12.17 -7.12
C GLN A 35 -8.56 10.78 -6.84
N ILE A 36 -9.88 10.65 -6.95
CA ILE A 36 -10.60 9.37 -6.80
C ILE A 36 -10.16 8.43 -7.93
N GLY A 37 -9.95 7.15 -7.60
CA GLY A 37 -9.45 6.12 -8.52
C GLY A 37 -7.93 6.09 -8.68
N ALA A 38 -7.20 7.06 -8.12
CA ALA A 38 -5.74 6.98 -8.07
C ALA A 38 -5.29 5.83 -7.16
N VAL A 39 -4.14 5.23 -7.49
CA VAL A 39 -3.49 4.22 -6.65
C VAL A 39 -2.28 4.85 -5.99
N LEU A 40 -2.17 4.66 -4.67
CA LEU A 40 -1.08 5.17 -3.86
C LEU A 40 -0.40 4.02 -3.15
N THR A 41 0.91 3.93 -3.30
CA THR A 41 1.73 3.03 -2.53
C THR A 41 2.09 3.70 -1.21
N LEU A 42 1.45 3.29 -0.12
CA LEU A 42 1.62 3.88 1.21
C LEU A 42 1.96 2.80 2.23
N LYS A 43 2.67 3.18 3.30
CA LYS A 43 2.78 2.28 4.45
C LYS A 43 1.42 2.18 5.16
N PRO A 44 1.07 1.02 5.75
CA PRO A 44 -0.18 0.86 6.50
C PRO A 44 -0.37 1.93 7.58
N SER A 45 0.70 2.31 8.28
CA SER A 45 0.69 3.40 9.28
C SER A 45 0.32 4.77 8.69
N GLN A 46 0.73 5.06 7.46
CA GLN A 46 0.37 6.30 6.76
C GLN A 46 -1.07 6.27 6.25
N ALA A 47 -1.51 5.11 5.75
CA ALA A 47 -2.83 4.93 5.18
C ALA A 47 -3.93 4.75 6.24
N GLN A 48 -3.59 4.31 7.46
CA GLN A 48 -4.54 3.91 8.52
C GLN A 48 -5.62 4.96 8.78
N LEU A 49 -5.22 6.22 8.93
CA LEU A 49 -6.15 7.32 9.18
C LEU A 49 -7.11 7.55 7.98
N PHE A 50 -6.60 7.44 6.75
CA PHE A 50 -7.40 7.63 5.55
C PHE A 50 -8.29 6.42 5.24
N VAL A 51 -7.85 5.21 5.57
CA VAL A 51 -8.65 3.99 5.49
C VAL A 51 -9.79 4.06 6.51
N TYR A 52 -9.50 4.45 7.76
CA TYR A 52 -10.51 4.69 8.80
C TYR A 52 -11.53 5.76 8.37
N GLN A 53 -11.08 6.84 7.74
CA GLN A 53 -11.95 7.88 7.17
C GLN A 53 -12.66 7.47 5.87
N LYS A 54 -12.50 6.22 5.40
CA LYS A 54 -13.06 5.71 4.14
C LYS A 54 -12.66 6.56 2.91
N LYS A 55 -11.46 7.14 2.94
CA LYS A 55 -10.84 7.87 1.82
C LYS A 55 -9.92 6.98 1.00
N LEU A 56 -9.34 5.95 1.60
CA LEU A 56 -8.50 4.93 0.97
C LEU A 56 -9.09 3.53 1.19
N LYS A 57 -8.81 2.62 0.26
CA LYS A 57 -9.07 1.18 0.40
C LYS A 57 -7.85 0.41 -0.08
N LEU A 58 -7.49 -0.70 0.57
CA LEU A 58 -6.42 -1.56 0.10
C LEU A 58 -6.75 -2.09 -1.30
N LYS A 59 -5.91 -1.81 -2.28
CA LYS A 59 -6.01 -2.36 -3.63
C LYS A 59 -5.24 -3.68 -3.64
N GLY A 60 -5.96 -4.80 -3.60
CA GLY A 60 -5.37 -6.14 -3.56
C GLY A 60 -5.80 -7.03 -2.40
N ALA A 61 -6.73 -6.61 -1.54
CA ALA A 61 -7.51 -7.56 -0.73
C ALA A 61 -8.56 -8.20 -1.63
N ASN A 62 -8.19 -9.27 -2.32
CA ASN A 62 -9.11 -10.20 -2.98
C ASN A 62 -8.88 -11.59 -2.40
#